data_AF-A0A0F9NM67-F1
#
_entry.id   AF-A0A0F9NM67-F1
#
_cell.length_a   1.000
_cell.length_b   1.000
_cell.length_c   1.000
_cell.angle_alpha   90.00
_cell.angle_beta   90.00
_cell.angle_gamma   90.00
#
_symmetry.space_group_name_H-M   'P 1'
#
loop_
_entity.id
_entity.type
_entity.pdbx_description
1 polymer ?
#
loop_
_entity_poly.entity_id
_entity_poly.type
_entity_poly.pdbx_seq_one_letter_code
_entity_poly.pdbx_strand_id
1 'polypeptide(L)'
;MGYFGTESILMSRLDKAESRIETGGVYRNFGKRVIDVTICIISLPFVVPVIGILAIVIAATGSNPFFTQTRMGQYGRSFKMWKLRTMVLIS
;
A
#
# COMPACT_ATOMS: atom_id res chain seq x y z
N MET A 1 -32.24 37.53 26.50
CA MET A 1 -32.90 37.28 25.20
C MET A 1 -31.81 37.19 24.12
N GLY A 2 -31.03 36.11 24.03
CA GLY A 2 -29.86 36.08 23.13
C GLY A 2 -29.16 34.72 22.91
N TYR A 3 -29.55 33.67 23.61
CA TYR A 3 -28.90 32.34 23.54
C TYR A 3 -29.46 31.41 22.45
N PHE A 4 -30.66 31.70 21.93
CA PHE A 4 -31.38 30.82 20.99
C PHE A 4 -30.66 30.63 19.64
N GLY A 5 -29.90 31.63 19.20
CA GLY A 5 -29.14 31.56 17.95
C GLY A 5 -27.79 30.84 18.07
N THR A 6 -27.20 30.79 19.27
CA THR A 6 -25.91 30.13 19.48
C THR A 6 -26.08 28.62 19.59
N GLU A 7 -27.18 28.17 20.19
CA GLU A 7 -27.52 26.74 20.30
C GLU A 7 -27.80 26.12 18.93
N SER A 8 -28.48 26.81 18.01
CA SER A 8 -28.72 26.28 16.65
C SER A 8 -27.43 26.11 15.83
N ILE A 9 -26.46 27.02 16.01
CA ILE A 9 -25.13 26.93 15.39
C ILE A 9 -24.33 25.78 16.00
N LEU A 10 -24.45 25.57 17.32
CA LEU A 10 -23.81 24.45 17.99
C LEU A 10 -24.42 23.11 17.55
N MET A 11 -25.75 22.98 17.50
CA MET A 11 -26.42 21.76 17.08
C MET A 11 -26.11 21.40 15.61
N SER A 12 -26.12 22.37 14.70
CA SER A 12 -25.72 22.13 13.30
C SER A 12 -24.24 21.77 13.14
N ARG A 13 -23.38 22.20 14.06
CA ARG A 13 -21.96 21.80 14.10
C ARG A 13 -21.77 20.43 14.72
N LEU A 14 -22.58 20.05 15.71
CA LEU A 14 -22.57 18.73 16.32
C LEU A 14 -23.05 17.66 15.33
N ASP A 15 -24.16 17.89 14.60
CA ASP A 15 -24.63 16.97 13.54
C ASP A 15 -23.58 16.79 12.41
N LYS A 16 -22.91 17.88 12.03
CA LYS A 16 -21.86 17.83 11.00
C LYS A 16 -20.57 17.17 11.51
N ALA A 17 -20.31 17.23 12.81
CA ALA A 17 -19.19 16.55 13.45
C ALA A 17 -19.47 15.06 13.62
N GLU A 18 -20.68 14.68 14.05
CA GLU A 18 -21.13 13.29 14.13
C GLU A 18 -21.09 12.62 12.75
N SER A 19 -21.64 13.26 11.71
CA SER A 19 -21.59 12.72 10.33
C SER A 19 -20.18 12.59 9.75
N ARG A 20 -19.20 13.41 10.19
CA ARG A 20 -17.79 13.22 9.82
C ARG A 20 -17.18 12.00 10.52
N ILE A 21 -17.60 11.68 11.74
CA ILE A 21 -17.13 10.51 12.48
C ILE A 21 -17.74 9.21 11.92
N GLU A 22 -18.95 9.27 11.35
CA GLU A 22 -19.62 8.12 10.73
C GLU A 22 -19.04 7.64 9.38
N THR A 23 -17.99 8.28 8.86
CA THR A 23 -17.30 7.81 7.63
C THR A 23 -16.19 6.77 7.92
N GLY A 24 -16.33 6.02 9.02
CA GLY A 24 -15.47 4.88 9.39
C GLY A 24 -16.10 3.51 9.11
N GLY A 25 -17.20 3.46 8.36
CA GLY A 25 -17.93 2.23 8.06
C GLY A 25 -17.06 1.15 7.41
N VAL A 26 -17.47 -0.11 7.60
CA VAL A 26 -16.92 -1.38 7.07
C VAL A 26 -16.31 -1.29 5.65
N TYR A 27 -16.80 -0.37 4.82
CA TYR A 27 -16.25 0.04 3.52
C TYR A 27 -14.76 0.47 3.54
N ARG A 28 -14.30 1.25 4.53
CA ARG A 28 -12.92 1.79 4.58
C ARG A 28 -11.87 0.74 4.98
N ASN A 29 -12.26 -0.23 5.82
CA ASN A 29 -11.33 -1.25 6.33
C ASN A 29 -11.44 -2.60 5.61
N PHE A 30 -12.65 -3.02 5.23
CA PHE A 30 -12.87 -4.31 4.56
C PHE A 30 -12.99 -4.15 3.04
N GLY A 31 -13.80 -3.20 2.58
CA GLY A 31 -14.02 -2.97 1.14
C GLY A 31 -12.75 -2.65 0.39
N LYS A 32 -11.98 -1.66 0.87
CA LYS A 32 -10.70 -1.28 0.25
C LYS A 32 -9.70 -2.44 0.20
N ARG A 33 -9.61 -3.24 1.27
CA ARG A 33 -8.65 -4.34 1.35
C ARG A 33 -9.02 -5.52 0.46
N VAL A 34 -10.31 -5.84 0.35
CA VAL A 34 -10.81 -6.87 -0.57
C VAL A 34 -10.57 -6.45 -2.02
N ILE A 35 -10.81 -5.19 -2.36
CA ILE A 35 -10.57 -4.65 -3.70
C ILE A 35 -9.06 -4.69 -4.03
N ASP A 36 -8.21 -4.19 -3.14
CA ASP A 36 -6.76 -4.18 -3.33
C ASP A 36 -6.21 -5.62 -3.50
N VAL A 37 -6.67 -6.57 -2.69
CA VAL A 37 -6.26 -7.99 -2.78
C VAL A 37 -6.78 -8.64 -4.07
N THR A 38 -8.03 -8.38 -4.46
CA THR A 38 -8.61 -8.93 -5.70
C THR A 38 -7.86 -8.42 -6.93
N ILE A 39 -7.57 -7.12 -6.99
CA ILE A 39 -6.77 -6.53 -8.07
C ILE A 39 -5.34 -7.12 -8.08
N CYS A 40 -4.74 -7.34 -6.90
CA CYS A 40 -3.43 -7.97 -6.77
C CYS A 40 -3.44 -9.43 -7.29
N ILE A 41 -4.46 -10.22 -6.96
CA ILE A 41 -4.61 -11.60 -7.42
C ILE A 41 -4.84 -11.67 -8.94
N ILE A 42 -5.64 -10.75 -9.49
CA ILE A 42 -5.91 -10.71 -10.93
C ILE A 42 -4.67 -10.25 -11.72
N SER A 43 -3.86 -9.35 -11.15
CA SER A 43 -2.62 -8.87 -11.79
C SER A 43 -1.44 -9.84 -11.65
N LEU A 44 -1.42 -10.68 -10.61
CA LEU A 44 -0.42 -11.73 -10.36
C LEU A 44 -0.06 -12.59 -11.60
N PRO A 45 -1.01 -13.18 -12.36
CA PRO A 45 -0.69 -13.99 -13.54
C PRO A 45 0.01 -13.22 -14.66
N PHE A 46 -0.09 -11.88 -14.70
CA PHE A 46 0.65 -11.04 -15.63
C PHE A 46 1.99 -10.59 -15.05
N VAL A 47 2.03 -10.26 -13.77
CA VAL A 47 3.26 -9.80 -13.09
C VAL A 47 4.28 -10.93 -12.92
N VAL A 48 3.84 -12.16 -12.63
CA VAL A 48 4.71 -13.34 -12.47
C VAL A 48 5.55 -13.64 -13.72
N PRO A 49 5.00 -13.77 -14.94
CA PRO A 49 5.80 -14.03 -16.13
C PRO A 49 6.73 -12.85 -16.47
N VAL A 50 6.30 -11.60 -16.24
CA VAL A 50 7.17 -10.43 -16.44
C VAL A 50 8.38 -10.48 -15.51
N ILE A 51 8.18 -10.74 -14.21
CA ILE A 51 9.28 -10.91 -13.25
C ILE A 51 10.14 -12.13 -13.62
N GLY A 52 9.52 -13.23 -14.06
CA GLY A 52 10.22 -14.44 -14.50
C GLY A 52 11.13 -14.21 -15.70
N ILE A 53 10.65 -13.51 -16.73
CA ILE A 53 11.45 -13.15 -17.91
C ILE A 53 12.61 -12.24 -17.50
N LEU A 54 12.36 -11.22 -16.68
CA LEU A 54 13.42 -10.33 -16.19
C LEU A 54 14.46 -11.11 -15.36
N ALA A 55 14.02 -12.04 -14.51
CA ALA A 55 14.91 -12.88 -13.72
C ALA A 55 15.76 -13.81 -14.61
N ILE A 56 15.18 -14.39 -15.68
CA ILE A 56 15.90 -15.22 -16.66
C ILE A 56 16.94 -14.39 -17.42
N VAL A 57 16.57 -13.19 -17.88
CA VAL A 57 17.50 -12.29 -18.59
C VAL A 57 18.68 -11.90 -17.69
N ILE A 58 18.43 -11.57 -16.42
CA ILE A 58 19.49 -11.23 -15.47
C ILE A 58 20.34 -12.46 -15.13
N ALA A 59 19.73 -13.65 -14.96
CA ALA A 59 20.45 -14.90 -14.71
C ALA A 59 21.33 -15.31 -15.91
N ALA A 60 20.84 -15.10 -17.14
CA ALA A 60 21.60 -15.31 -18.38
C ALA A 60 22.80 -14.36 -18.51
N THR A 61 22.79 -13.23 -17.80
CA THR A 61 23.93 -12.29 -17.71
C THR A 61 25.01 -12.75 -16.70
N GLY A 62 24.89 -13.96 -16.16
CA GLY A 62 25.95 -14.59 -15.35
C GLY A 62 25.99 -14.17 -13.88
N SER A 63 24.97 -13.47 -13.38
CA SER A 63 24.89 -13.08 -11.97
C SER A 63 23.53 -13.36 -11.34
N ASN A 64 23.52 -13.64 -10.03
CA ASN A 64 22.28 -13.96 -9.30
C ASN A 64 21.29 -12.78 -9.39
N PRO A 65 20.07 -12.99 -9.95
CA PRO A 65 19.13 -11.92 -10.25
C PRO A 65 18.57 -11.18 -9.03
N PHE A 66 18.60 -11.82 -7.86
CA PHE A 66 18.06 -11.26 -6.63
C PHE A 66 19.19 -10.79 -5.71
N PHE A 67 19.29 -9.47 -5.53
CA PHE A 67 20.15 -8.84 -4.53
C PHE A 67 19.33 -8.47 -3.31
N THR A 68 19.70 -9.00 -2.14
CA THR A 68 19.04 -8.65 -0.88
C THR A 68 19.84 -7.60 -0.12
N GLN A 69 19.22 -6.47 0.20
CA GLN A 69 19.82 -5.44 1.05
C GLN A 69 19.11 -5.40 2.41
N THR A 70 19.86 -5.51 3.50
CA THR A 70 19.30 -5.37 4.86
C THR A 70 19.15 -3.88 5.19
N ARG A 71 17.95 -3.46 5.59
CA ARG A 71 17.66 -2.11 6.10
C ARG A 71 16.91 -2.20 7.42
N MET A 72 17.14 -1.23 8.30
CA MET A 72 16.42 -1.14 9.57
C MET A 72 14.98 -0.69 9.29
N GLY A 73 14.00 -1.53 9.66
CA GLY A 73 12.57 -1.26 9.54
C GLY A 73 11.96 -0.71 10.82
N GLN A 74 10.62 -0.63 10.85
CA GLN A 74 9.85 -0.12 11.99
C GLN A 74 10.09 -0.97 13.26
N TYR A 75 10.23 -0.31 14.42
CA TYR A 75 10.56 -0.93 15.72
C TYR A 75 11.93 -1.64 15.80
N GLY A 76 12.89 -1.28 14.95
CA GLY A 76 14.24 -1.89 14.97
C GLY A 76 14.30 -3.30 14.40
N ARG A 77 13.20 -3.81 13.83
CA ARG A 77 13.18 -5.07 13.08
C ARG A 77 13.92 -4.84 11.76
N SER A 78 15.06 -5.50 11.58
CA SER A 78 15.75 -5.50 10.28
C SER A 78 14.88 -6.23 9.25
N PHE A 79 14.65 -5.60 8.10
CA PHE A 79 13.97 -6.24 6.97
C PHE A 79 14.95 -6.44 5.82
N LYS A 80 14.85 -7.60 5.17
CA LYS A 80 15.59 -7.89 3.94
C LYS A 80 14.79 -7.36 2.76
N MET A 81 15.31 -6.33 2.11
CA MET A 81 14.75 -5.77 0.89
C MET A 81 15.26 -6.57 -0.31
N TRP A 82 14.36 -7.27 -0.98
CA TRP A 82 14.67 -8.00 -2.21
C TRP A 82 14.62 -7.00 -3.37
N LYS A 83 15.72 -6.84 -4.11
CA LYS A 83 15.80 -6.03 -5.33
C LYS A 83 16.32 -6.88 -6.48
N LEU A 84 15.77 -6.64 -7.66
CA LEU A 84 16.36 -7.17 -8.89
C LEU A 84 17.65 -6.40 -9.18
N ARG A 85 18.72 -7.13 -9.49
CA ARG A 85 20.01 -6.54 -9.86
C ARG A 85 19.91 -6.05 -11.31
N THR A 86 19.72 -4.74 -11.50
CA THR A 86 19.55 -4.13 -12.84
C THR A 86 20.86 -3.71 -13.50
N MET A 87 22.02 -3.88 -12.83
CA MET A 87 23.30 -3.63 -13.46
C MET A 87 23.65 -4.79 -14.39
N VAL A 88 23.41 -4.56 -15.68
CA VAL A 88 23.99 -5.31 -16.78
C VAL A 88 25.50 -5.30 -16.57
N LEU A 89 26.08 -6.45 -16.22
CA LEU A 89 27.52 -6.65 -16.33
C LEU A 89 27.82 -6.69 -17.82
N ILE A 90 28.11 -5.53 -18.40
CA ILE A 90 28.82 -5.45 -19.69
C ILE A 90 30.23 -5.95 -19.36
N SER A 91 30.44 -7.23 -19.59
CA SER A 91 31.74 -7.90 -19.61
C SER A 91 32.08 -8.25 -21.04
#